data_AF-A0A820U976-F1
#
_entry.id   AF-A0A820U976-F1
#
_cell.length_a   1.000
_cell.length_b   1.000
_cell.length_c   1.000
_cell.angle_alpha   90.00
_cell.angle_beta   90.00
_cell.angle_gamma   90.00
#
_symmetry.space_group_name_H-M   'P 1'
#
loop_
_entity.id
_entity.type
_entity.pdbx_description
1 polymer ?
#
loop_
_entity_poly.entity_id
_entity_poly.type
_entity_poly.pdbx_seq_one_letter_code
_entity_poly.pdbx_strand_id
1 'polypeptide(L)'
;MDCLTRLQYTEADKKELIDLCKQQYKGNRVELNNICEFQEKYLSKNALWWYTQESFFYKTLNAALREPAVHTIFLFRKYITDIQDQLKN
;
A
#
# COMPACT_ATOMS: atom_id res chain seq x y z
N MET A 1 0.65 7.11 -20.13
CA MET A 1 0.41 6.94 -18.68
C MET A 1 -0.86 7.68 -18.23
N ASP A 2 -1.78 8.05 -19.14
CA ASP A 2 -3.00 8.82 -18.81
C ASP A 2 -4.25 7.99 -18.48
N CYS A 3 -4.19 6.67 -18.65
CA CYS A 3 -5.31 5.79 -18.35
C CYS A 3 -5.41 5.44 -16.85
N LEU A 4 -4.27 5.36 -16.15
CA LEU A 4 -4.25 5.05 -14.71
C LEU A 4 -4.63 6.25 -13.83
N THR A 5 -4.41 7.48 -14.30
CA THR A 5 -4.75 8.72 -13.58
C THR A 5 -6.25 9.04 -13.54
N ARG A 6 -7.07 8.38 -14.38
CA ARG A 6 -8.54 8.54 -14.40
C ARG A 6 -9.30 7.61 -13.45
N LEU A 7 -8.64 6.55 -12.97
CA LEU A 7 -9.22 5.64 -11.97
C LEU A 7 -9.03 6.25 -10.59
N GLN A 8 -9.96 7.15 -10.22
CA GLN A 8 -9.97 7.80 -8.92
C GLN A 8 -9.75 6.76 -7.82
N TYR A 9 -8.76 7.00 -6.97
CA TYR A 9 -8.58 6.20 -5.76
C TYR A 9 -9.76 6.45 -4.83
N THR A 10 -10.44 5.39 -4.43
CA THR A 10 -11.61 5.43 -3.57
C THR A 10 -11.31 4.85 -2.19
N GLU A 11 -12.15 5.15 -1.21
CA GLU A 11 -12.10 4.46 0.09
C GLU A 11 -12.40 2.95 -0.04
N ALA A 12 -13.08 2.52 -1.12
CA ALA A 12 -13.28 1.11 -1.41
C ALA A 12 -11.96 0.42 -1.79
N ASP A 13 -11.11 1.06 -2.62
CA ASP A 13 -9.76 0.56 -2.91
C ASP A 13 -8.92 0.43 -1.63
N LYS A 14 -9.03 1.43 -0.74
CA LYS A 14 -8.36 1.38 0.58
C LYS A 14 -8.83 0.16 1.37
N LYS A 15 -10.13 -0.03 1.49
CA LYS A 15 -10.73 -1.12 2.25
C LYS A 15 -10.30 -2.48 1.68
N GLU A 16 -10.36 -2.63 0.36
CA GLU A 16 -9.96 -3.85 -0.34
C GLU A 16 -8.48 -4.19 -0.10
N LEU A 17 -7.59 -3.20 -0.18
CA LEU A 17 -6.18 -3.40 0.16
C LEU A 17 -5.99 -3.89 1.60
N ILE A 18 -6.67 -3.25 2.55
CA ILE A 18 -6.57 -3.61 3.97
C ILE A 18 -7.08 -5.04 4.21
N ASP A 19 -8.19 -5.41 3.58
CA ASP A 19 -8.77 -6.74 3.72
C ASP A 19 -7.86 -7.81 3.08
N LEU A 20 -7.28 -7.53 1.91
CA LEU A 20 -6.26 -8.38 1.26
C LEU A 20 -5.05 -8.59 2.18
N CYS A 21 -4.49 -7.51 2.75
CA CYS A 21 -3.36 -7.59 3.67
C CYS A 21 -3.72 -8.37 4.95
N LYS A 22 -4.91 -8.16 5.54
CA LYS A 22 -5.36 -8.91 6.72
C LYS A 22 -5.49 -10.41 6.45
N GLN A 23 -5.92 -10.78 5.25
CA GLN A 23 -5.96 -12.18 4.83
C GLN A 23 -4.55 -12.75 4.62
N GLN A 24 -3.67 -12.02 3.92
CA GLN A 24 -2.29 -12.43 3.66
C GLN A 24 -1.49 -12.67 4.94
N TYR A 25 -1.66 -11.81 5.96
CA TYR A 25 -0.95 -11.88 7.24
C TYR A 25 -1.79 -12.48 8.37
N LYS A 26 -2.81 -13.28 8.05
CA LYS A 26 -3.66 -13.94 9.05
C LYS A 26 -2.82 -14.73 10.04
N GLY A 27 -2.99 -14.47 11.33
CA GLY A 27 -2.24 -15.11 12.41
C GLY A 27 -0.93 -14.41 12.79
N ASN A 28 -0.42 -13.49 11.96
CA ASN A 28 0.72 -12.65 12.31
C ASN A 28 0.24 -11.38 13.04
N ARG A 29 0.20 -11.45 14.37
CA ARG A 29 -0.30 -10.34 15.21
C ARG A 29 0.46 -9.03 15.01
N VAL A 30 1.77 -9.10 14.75
CA VAL A 30 2.60 -7.91 14.55
C VAL A 30 2.17 -7.19 13.27
N GLU A 31 2.05 -7.91 12.16
CA GLU A 31 1.64 -7.30 10.89
C GLU A 31 0.18 -6.87 10.91
N LEU A 32 -0.71 -7.60 11.57
CA LEU A 32 -2.10 -7.17 11.76
C LEU A 32 -2.18 -5.84 12.53
N ASN A 33 -1.33 -5.63 13.54
CA ASN A 33 -1.26 -4.36 14.24
C ASN A 33 -0.72 -3.24 13.33
N ASN A 34 0.34 -3.51 12.56
CA ASN A 34 0.88 -2.56 11.59
C ASN A 34 -0.16 -2.17 10.54
N ILE A 35 -1.00 -3.11 10.08
CA ILE A 35 -2.09 -2.85 9.13
C ILE A 35 -3.14 -1.91 9.75
N CYS A 36 -3.54 -2.15 11.00
CA CYS A 36 -4.48 -1.27 11.71
C CYS A 36 -3.89 0.13 11.89
N GLU A 37 -2.62 0.22 12.31
CA GLU A 37 -1.94 1.50 12.47
C GLU A 37 -1.83 2.26 11.14
N PHE A 38 -1.49 1.57 10.05
CA PHE A 38 -1.48 2.16 8.72
C PHE A 38 -2.87 2.66 8.32
N GLN A 39 -3.92 1.88 8.55
CA GLN A 39 -5.29 2.26 8.21
C GLN A 39 -5.70 3.59 8.85
N GLU A 40 -5.29 3.83 10.09
CA GLU A 40 -5.63 5.00 10.89
C GLU A 40 -4.67 6.19 10.71
N LYS A 41 -3.36 5.94 10.59
CA LYS A 41 -2.31 6.98 10.67
C LYS A 41 -1.60 7.29 9.36
N TYR A 42 -1.92 6.59 8.26
CA TYR A 42 -1.29 6.88 6.98
C TYR A 42 -1.58 8.31 6.51
N LEU A 43 -0.52 9.02 6.10
CA LEU A 43 -0.59 10.35 5.47
C LEU A 43 0.37 10.38 4.28
N SER A 44 0.03 11.06 3.19
CA SER A 44 0.91 11.11 2.00
C SER A 44 2.33 11.60 2.30
N LYS A 45 2.57 12.35 3.39
CA LYS A 45 3.89 12.79 3.86
C LYS A 45 4.74 11.73 4.59
N ASN A 46 4.15 10.60 4.98
CA ASN A 46 4.84 9.49 5.65
C ASN A 46 4.92 8.21 4.79
N ALA A 47 4.54 8.29 3.51
CA ALA A 47 4.60 7.18 2.56
C ALA A 47 5.98 6.51 2.49
N LEU A 48 7.07 7.28 2.41
CA LEU A 48 8.43 6.72 2.35
C LEU A 48 8.82 6.02 3.66
N TRP A 49 8.35 6.52 4.81
CA TRP A 49 8.57 5.85 6.09
C TRP A 49 7.91 4.46 6.08
N TRP A 50 6.64 4.36 5.68
CA TRP A 50 5.95 3.07 5.56
C TRP A 50 6.62 2.12 4.55
N TYR A 51 7.19 2.67 3.47
CA TYR A 51 7.92 1.88 2.49
C TYR A 51 9.28 1.39 2.98
N THR A 52 9.95 2.11 3.88
CA THR A 52 11.29 1.72 4.37
C THR A 52 11.25 0.89 5.64
N GLN A 53 10.18 0.96 6.42
CA GLN A 53 9.98 0.09 7.58
C GLN A 53 9.74 -1.36 7.15
N GLU A 54 10.33 -2.32 7.87
CA GLU A 54 10.10 -3.75 7.66
C GLU A 54 8.71 -4.17 8.14
N SER A 55 7.68 -3.80 7.38
CA SER A 55 6.27 -4.05 7.67
C SER A 55 5.57 -4.71 6.49
N PHE A 56 4.31 -5.09 6.69
CA PHE A 56 3.41 -5.58 5.66
C PHE A 56 3.45 -4.70 4.40
N PHE A 57 3.57 -3.38 4.58
CA PHE A 57 3.54 -2.42 3.48
C PHE A 57 4.73 -2.63 2.54
N TYR A 58 5.95 -2.61 3.08
CA TYR A 58 7.17 -2.90 2.34
C TYR A 58 7.13 -4.30 1.71
N LYS A 59 6.74 -5.32 2.49
CA LYS A 59 6.74 -6.73 2.05
C LYS A 59 5.76 -6.98 0.91
N THR A 60 4.52 -6.53 1.05
CA THR A 60 3.46 -6.73 0.06
C THR A 60 3.72 -5.91 -1.20
N LEU A 61 4.18 -4.66 -1.08
CA LEU A 61 4.49 -3.84 -2.25
C LEU A 61 5.67 -4.44 -3.05
N ASN A 62 6.77 -4.83 -2.40
CA ASN A 62 7.91 -5.42 -3.10
C ASN A 62 7.63 -6.83 -3.63
N ALA A 63 6.72 -7.59 -3.03
CA ALA A 63 6.23 -8.83 -3.62
C ALA A 63 5.43 -8.54 -4.90
N ALA A 64 4.48 -7.59 -4.83
CA ALA A 64 3.65 -7.22 -5.96
C ALA A 64 4.43 -6.66 -7.16
N LEU A 65 5.57 -6.00 -6.92
CA LEU A 65 6.46 -5.49 -7.97
C LEU A 65 7.29 -6.59 -8.65
N ARG A 66 7.52 -7.73 -8.00
CA ARG A 66 8.31 -8.85 -8.54
C ARG A 66 7.48 -9.86 -9.32
N GLU A 67 6.19 -9.94 -9.03
CA GLU A 67 5.25 -10.88 -9.63
C GLU A 67 4.22 -10.15 -10.50
N PRO A 68 3.49 -10.82 -11.41
CA PRO A 68 2.43 -10.21 -12.21
C PRO A 68 1.15 -9.90 -11.38
N ALA A 69 1.29 -9.29 -10.21
CA ALA A 69 0.22 -8.95 -9.28
C ALA A 69 -0.41 -7.59 -9.65
N VAL A 70 -0.92 -7.48 -10.88
CA VAL A 70 -1.48 -6.23 -11.43
C VAL A 70 -2.56 -5.64 -10.53
N HIS A 71 -3.41 -6.49 -9.94
CA HIS A 71 -4.46 -6.06 -9.02
C HIS A 71 -3.89 -5.45 -7.73
N THR A 72 -2.87 -6.05 -7.11
CA THR A 72 -2.23 -5.49 -5.93
C THR A 72 -1.52 -4.18 -6.25
N ILE A 73 -0.79 -4.10 -7.37
CA ILE A 73 -0.20 -2.84 -7.83
C ILE A 73 -1.27 -1.76 -8.02
N PHE A 74 -2.43 -2.14 -8.59
CA PHE A 74 -3.55 -1.23 -8.76
C PHE A 74 -4.07 -0.70 -7.42
N LEU A 75 -4.22 -1.54 -6.40
CA LEU A 75 -4.61 -1.09 -5.06
C LEU A 75 -3.54 -0.21 -4.40
N PHE A 76 -2.26 -0.46 -4.68
CA PHE A 76 -1.15 0.35 -4.19
C PHE A 76 -0.91 1.66 -4.97
N ARG A 77 -1.61 1.90 -6.09
CA ARG A 77 -1.32 3.00 -7.04
C ARG A 77 -1.17 4.36 -6.38
N LYS A 78 -2.07 4.72 -5.46
CA LYS A 78 -2.02 6.00 -4.73
C LYS A 78 -0.76 6.13 -3.88
N TYR A 79 -0.40 5.06 -3.18
CA TYR A 79 0.75 5.05 -2.30
C TYR A 79 2.07 5.06 -3.07
N ILE A 80 2.12 4.39 -4.22
CA ILE A 80 3.26 4.47 -5.14
C ILE A 80 3.44 5.91 -5.63
N THR A 81 2.36 6.60 -6.00
CA THR A 81 2.41 8.02 -6.36
C THR A 81 2.93 8.86 -5.20
N ASP A 82 2.41 8.69 -3.98
CA ASP A 82 2.89 9.41 -2.79
C ASP A 82 4.40 9.20 -2.56
N ILE A 83 4.90 7.96 -2.73
CA ILE A 83 6.34 7.65 -2.61
C ILE A 83 7.14 8.34 -3.71
N GLN A 84 6.70 8.28 -4.96
CA GLN A 84 7.38 8.94 -6.08
C GLN A 84 7.45 10.45 -5.90
N ASP A 85 6.38 11.06 -5.39
CA ASP A 85 6.34 12.50 -5.13
C ASP A 85 7.27 12.88 -3.97
N GLN A 86 7.42 12.03 -2.95
CA GLN A 86 8.42 12.23 -1.90
C GLN A 86 9.86 12.07 -2.39
N LEU A 87 10.14 11.18 -3.34
CA LEU A 87 11.49 10.93 -3.86
C LEU A 87 12.00 12.01 -4.81
N LYS A 88 11.09 12.80 -5.41
CA LYS A 88 11.43 13.90 -6.32
C LYS A 88 11.76 15.22 -5.59
N ASN A 89 11.47 15.29 -4.29
CA ASN A 89 11.82 16.41 -3.41
C ASN A 89 13.12 16.11 -2.67
#